data_AF-A0A1C3CTB7-F1
#
_entry.id   AF-A0A1C3CTB7-F1
#
_cell.length_a   1.000
_cell.length_b   1.000
_cell.length_c   1.000
_cell.angle_alpha   90.00
_cell.angle_beta   90.00
_cell.angle_gamma   90.00
#
_symmetry.space_group_name_H-M   'P 1'
#
loop_
_entity.id
_entity.type
_entity.pdbx_description
1 polymer ?
#
loop_
_entity_poly.entity_id
_entity_poly.type
_entity_poly.pdbx_seq_one_letter_code
_entity_poly.pdbx_strand_id
1 'polypeptide(L)'
;MSGILKVIVIDLVTIVVEVSFETFHLLGTLLKSSYNEFGFSWKLFRVFLFEHLKLATIFFVKSFFEKLKDVLLNVFMNAFKAKVYMYLIS
;
A
#
# COMPACT_ATOMS: atom_id res chain seq x y z
N MET A 1 -24.85 6.73 4.51
CA MET A 1 -23.67 6.35 3.70
C MET A 1 -24.00 5.04 2.99
N SER A 2 -23.95 4.98 1.66
CA SER A 2 -24.28 3.77 0.90
C SER A 2 -23.35 2.60 1.29
N GLY A 3 -23.86 1.36 1.34
CA GLY A 3 -23.08 0.19 1.77
C GLY A 3 -21.81 -0.03 0.94
N ILE A 4 -21.85 0.29 -0.36
CA ILE A 4 -20.71 0.22 -1.28
C ILE A 4 -19.62 1.21 -0.88
N LEU A 5 -20.02 2.43 -0.49
CA LEU A 5 -19.08 3.48 -0.10
C LEU A 5 -18.36 3.14 1.21
N LYS A 6 -19.03 2.42 2.12
CA LYS A 6 -18.43 1.92 3.37
C LYS A 6 -17.37 0.84 3.11
N VAL A 7 -17.64 -0.09 2.18
CA VAL A 7 -16.67 -1.13 1.77
C VAL A 7 -15.44 -0.49 1.14
N ILE A 8 -15.62 0.44 0.20
CA ILE A 8 -14.53 1.15 -0.46
C ILE A 8 -13.63 1.88 0.55
N VAL A 9 -14.22 2.55 1.54
CA VAL A 9 -13.45 3.26 2.58
C VAL A 9 -12.64 2.31 3.45
N ILE A 10 -13.22 1.17 3.86
CA ILE A 10 -12.51 0.16 4.66
C ILE A 10 -11.35 -0.44 3.86
N ASP A 11 -11.57 -0.76 2.59
CA ASP A 11 -10.53 -1.33 1.72
C ASP A 11 -9.40 -0.31 1.47
N LEU A 12 -9.74 0.97 1.27
CA LEU A 12 -8.75 2.05 1.15
C LEU A 12 -7.89 2.19 2.42
N VAL A 13 -8.51 2.18 3.60
CA VAL A 13 -7.77 2.24 4.87
C VAL A 13 -6.86 1.02 5.01
N THR A 14 -7.33 -0.17 4.64
CA THR A 14 -6.55 -1.40 4.68
C THR A 14 -5.32 -1.33 3.77
N ILE A 15 -5.49 -0.85 2.52
CA ILE A 15 -4.38 -0.65 1.59
C ILE A 15 -3.35 0.32 2.16
N VAL A 16 -3.79 1.46 2.70
CA VAL A 16 -2.87 2.46 3.28
C VAL A 16 -2.04 1.85 4.41
N VAL A 17 -2.67 1.06 5.29
CA VAL A 17 -1.98 0.41 6.41
C VAL A 17 -0.97 -0.63 5.90
N GLU A 18 -1.36 -1.50 4.98
CA GLU A 18 -0.47 -2.54 4.44
C GLU A 18 0.75 -1.93 3.73
N VAL A 19 0.53 -0.95 2.85
CA VAL A 19 1.62 -0.34 2.09
C VAL A 19 2.53 0.49 3.00
N SER A 20 1.98 1.11 4.05
CA SER A 20 2.78 1.79 5.09
C SER A 20 3.68 0.80 5.82
N PHE A 21 3.15 -0.38 6.17
CA PHE A 21 3.91 -1.43 6.86
C PHE A 21 5.01 -2.03 5.97
N GLU A 22 4.71 -2.31 4.71
CA GLU A 22 5.69 -2.79 3.73
C GLU A 22 6.82 -1.78 3.52
N THR A 23 6.47 -0.51 3.35
CA THR A 23 7.46 0.58 3.19
C THR A 23 8.34 0.73 4.42
N PHE A 24 7.77 0.59 5.63
CA PHE A 24 8.53 0.60 6.88
C PHE A 24 9.51 -0.58 6.97
N HIS A 25 9.08 -1.79 6.60
CA HIS A 25 9.93 -2.98 6.60
C HIS A 25 11.09 -2.87 5.61
N LEU A 26 10.83 -2.32 4.42
CA LEU A 26 11.84 -2.04 3.41
C LEU A 26 12.90 -1.08 3.96
N LEU A 27 12.47 0.05 4.54
CA LEU A 27 13.37 1.02 5.16
C LEU A 27 14.15 0.41 6.32
N GLY A 28 13.53 -0.41 7.17
CA GLY A 28 14.19 -1.11 8.27
C GLY A 28 15.28 -2.08 7.80
N THR A 29 15.04 -2.78 6.69
CA THR A 29 16.02 -3.71 6.09
C THR A 29 17.21 -2.96 5.49
N LEU A 30 16.92 -1.90 4.74
CA LEU A 30 17.94 -1.02 4.15
C LEU A 30 18.78 -0.34 5.25
N LEU A 31 18.14 0.17 6.31
CA LEU A 31 18.79 0.70 7.50
C LEU A 31 19.77 -0.33 8.10
N LYS A 32 19.29 -1.55 8.38
CA LYS A 32 20.10 -2.62 8.96
C LYS A 32 21.33 -2.96 8.11
N SER A 33 21.19 -2.94 6.78
CA SER A 33 22.31 -3.15 5.86
C SER A 33 23.36 -2.04 5.94
N SER A 34 22.95 -0.79 6.16
CA SER A 34 23.86 0.35 6.35
C SER A 34 24.49 0.41 7.75
N TYR A 35 23.86 -0.20 8.76
CA TYR A 35 24.33 -0.16 10.16
C TYR A 35 25.47 -1.14 10.48
N ASN A 36 25.64 -2.22 9.71
CA ASN A 36 26.56 -3.30 10.07
C ASN A 36 28.06 -2.94 9.90
N GLU A 37 28.42 -1.85 9.22
CA GLU A 37 29.83 -1.55 8.90
C GLU A 37 30.44 -0.34 9.62
N PHE A 38 29.65 0.63 10.11
CA PHE A 38 30.20 1.93 10.57
C PHE A 38 29.79 2.40 11.98
N GLY A 39 28.97 1.64 12.71
CA GLY A 39 28.46 2.07 14.01
C GLY A 39 27.44 3.22 13.91
N PHE A 40 26.61 3.39 14.94
CA PHE A 40 25.48 4.32 14.91
C PHE A 40 25.95 5.78 14.90
N SER A 41 25.67 6.51 13.81
CA SER A 41 25.80 7.97 13.74
C SER A 41 24.50 8.60 13.26
N TRP A 42 24.00 9.60 14.00
CA TRP A 42 22.81 10.36 13.64
C TRP A 42 22.93 11.07 12.28
N LYS A 43 24.16 11.41 11.88
CA LYS A 43 24.46 11.96 10.55
C LYS A 43 24.24 10.93 9.45
N LEU A 44 24.73 9.70 9.64
CA LEU A 44 24.53 8.59 8.70
C LEU A 44 23.05 8.22 8.60
N PHE A 45 22.34 8.19 9.73
CA PHE A 45 20.89 7.97 9.74
C PHE A 45 20.13 9.01 8.92
N ARG A 46 20.45 10.31 9.08
CA ARG A 46 19.81 11.37 8.27
C ARG A 46 20.13 11.25 6.79
N VAL A 47 21.40 11.03 6.43
CA VAL A 47 21.81 10.87 5.02
C VAL A 47 21.08 9.68 4.40
N PHE A 48 21.09 8.53 5.08
CA PHE A 48 20.33 7.36 4.69
C PHE A 48 18.85 7.68 4.49
N LEU A 49 18.24 8.39 5.45
CA LEU A 49 16.83 8.73 5.41
C LEU A 49 16.53 9.60 4.19
N PHE A 50 17.32 10.64 3.90
CA PHE A 50 17.11 11.49 2.71
C PHE A 50 17.36 10.76 1.39
N GLU A 51 18.35 9.88 1.31
CA GLU A 51 18.63 9.07 0.11
C GLU A 51 17.51 8.07 -0.18
N HIS A 52 17.00 7.41 0.86
CA HIS A 52 16.03 6.34 0.71
C HIS A 52 14.57 6.80 0.86
N LEU A 53 14.30 8.02 1.34
CA LEU A 53 12.94 8.57 1.43
C LEU A 53 12.29 8.67 0.05
N LYS A 54 13.03 9.09 -0.97
CA LYS A 54 12.52 9.15 -2.35
C LYS A 54 12.17 7.77 -2.87
N LEU A 55 13.04 6.78 -2.64
CA LEU A 55 12.80 5.38 -3.01
C LEU A 55 11.58 4.80 -2.27
N ALA A 56 11.49 5.03 -0.96
CA ALA A 56 10.37 4.62 -0.13
C ALA A 56 9.06 5.25 -0.60
N THR A 57 9.08 6.53 -0.99
CA THR A 57 7.90 7.24 -1.51
C THR A 57 7.48 6.68 -2.86
N ILE A 58 8.43 6.44 -3.77
CA ILE A 58 8.15 5.83 -5.09
C ILE A 58 7.57 4.43 -4.90
N PHE A 59 8.16 3.63 -4.02
CA PHE A 59 7.67 2.29 -3.68
C PHE A 59 6.25 2.34 -3.10
N PHE A 60 6.02 3.20 -2.10
CA PHE A 60 4.70 3.40 -1.49
C PHE A 60 3.65 3.75 -2.54
N VAL A 61 3.92 4.76 -3.38
CA VAL A 61 2.98 5.20 -4.42
C VAL A 61 2.70 4.06 -5.40
N LYS A 62 3.73 3.36 -5.86
CA LYS A 62 3.58 2.25 -6.80
C LYS A 62 2.74 1.11 -6.21
N SER A 63 3.10 0.63 -5.02
CA SER A 63 2.39 -0.46 -4.33
C SER A 63 0.95 -0.07 -3.98
N PHE A 64 0.72 1.19 -3.59
CA PHE A 64 -0.62 1.71 -3.37
C PHE A 64 -1.48 1.66 -4.65
N PHE A 65 -0.95 2.11 -5.79
CA PHE A 65 -1.70 2.07 -7.05
C PHE A 65 -1.97 0.65 -7.55
N GLU A 66 -1.03 -0.28 -7.39
CA GLU A 66 -1.23 -1.69 -7.76
C GLU A 66 -2.35 -2.32 -6.92
N LYS A 67 -2.29 -2.20 -5.59
CA LYS A 67 -3.33 -2.74 -4.69
C LYS A 67 -4.69 -2.06 -4.88
N LEU A 68 -4.70 -0.75 -5.10
CA LEU A 68 -5.95 -0.01 -5.39
C LEU A 68 -6.61 -0.51 -6.68
N LYS A 69 -5.82 -0.76 -7.73
CA LYS A 69 -6.32 -1.27 -9.00
C LYS A 69 -6.96 -2.65 -8.82
N ASP A 70 -6.35 -3.54 -8.03
CA ASP A 70 -6.88 -4.88 -7.77
C ASP A 70 -8.21 -4.83 -7.02
N VAL A 71 -8.32 -3.97 -6.01
CA VAL A 71 -9.58 -3.76 -5.28
C VAL A 71 -10.67 -3.21 -6.21
N LEU A 72 -10.36 -2.21 -7.03
CA LEU A 72 -11.32 -1.65 -7.98
C LEU A 72 -11.81 -2.67 -9.00
N LEU A 73 -10.92 -3.51 -9.53
CA LEU A 73 -11.27 -4.60 -10.44
C LEU A 73 -12.18 -5.63 -9.76
N ASN A 74 -11.88 -6.00 -8.51
CA ASN A 74 -12.70 -6.93 -7.73
C ASN A 74 -14.08 -6.36 -7.44
N VAL A 75 -14.17 -5.09 -7.02
CA VAL A 75 -15.46 -4.41 -6.78
C VAL A 75 -16.29 -4.36 -8.07
N PHE A 76 -15.66 -4.02 -9.20
CA PHE A 76 -16.35 -3.97 -10.49
C PHE A 76 -16.86 -5.36 -10.91
N MET A 77 -16.03 -6.41 -10.81
CA MET A 77 -16.44 -7.77 -11.14
C MET A 77 -17.55 -8.29 -10.24
N ASN A 78 -17.51 -7.96 -8.95
CA ASN A 78 -18.56 -8.34 -8.01
C ASN A 78 -19.88 -7.61 -8.31
N ALA A 79 -19.82 -6.32 -8.63
CA ALA A 79 -21.00 -5.56 -9.05
C ALA A 79 -21.59 -6.09 -10.36
N PHE A 80 -20.73 -6.45 -11.32
CA PHE A 80 -21.17 -7.06 -12.59
C PHE A 80 -21.84 -8.43 -12.37
N LYS A 81 -21.22 -9.31 -11.57
CA LYS A 81 -21.81 -10.62 -11.20
C LYS A 81 -23.17 -10.44 -10.53
N ALA A 82 -23.27 -9.53 -9.55
CA ALA A 82 -24.53 -9.24 -8.88
C ALA A 82 -25.64 -8.78 -9.85
N LYS A 83 -25.27 -7.95 -10.84
CA LYS A 83 -26.20 -7.50 -11.88
C LYS A 83 -26.65 -8.64 -12.80
N VAL A 84 -25.72 -9.53 -13.20
CA VAL A 84 -26.04 -10.72 -14.01
C VAL A 84 -26.96 -11.68 -13.24
N TYR A 85 -26.69 -11.93 -11.95
CA TYR A 85 -27.56 -12.77 -11.12
C TYR A 85 -28.97 -12.20 -10.96
N MET A 86 -29.11 -10.88 -10.78
CA MET A 86 -30.44 -10.24 -10.77
C MET A 86 -31.20 -10.47 -12.08
N TYR A 87 -30.52 -10.40 -13.22
CA TYR A 87 -31.13 -10.60 -14.54
C TYR A 87 -31.51 -12.06 -14.83
N LEU A 88 -30.85 -13.02 -14.18
CA LEU A 88 -31.17 -14.46 -14.29
C LEU A 88 -32.32 -14.89 -13.36
N ILE A 89 -32.60 -14.11 -12.32
CA ILE A 89 -33.69 -14.36 -11.36
C ILE A 89 -34.99 -13.68 -11.80
N SER A 90 -34.92 -12.61 -12.62
CA SER A 90 -36.09 -11.96 -13.23
C SER A 90 -36.55 -12.64 -14.50
#